data_AF-A0A7W1IQ03-F1
#
_entry.id   AF-A0A7W1IQ03-F1
#
_cell.length_a   1.000
_cell.length_b   1.000
_cell.length_c   1.000
_cell.angle_alpha   90.00
_cell.angle_beta   90.00
_cell.angle_gamma   90.00
#
_symmetry.space_group_name_H-M   'P 1'
#
loop_
_entity.id
_entity.type
_entity.pdbx_description
1 polymer ?
#
loop_
_entity_poly.entity_id
_entity_poly.type
_entity_poly.pdbx_seq_one_letter_code
_entity_poly.pdbx_strand_id
1 'polypeptide(L)'
;LGLKRQNTVYDFKIFVAKQNQKKLIGVLQRSHFIFILSISFFSCREVSGTKKDIKLSKKLQPIVDSLMVFNVVHDDAIGYSGDESNVYLNFKKLMTLASDDELISLTDHDSASVRAYSFWALAKRKNIVVKNILDQHLNDSAKFFFMSGCTVGQEKINEFYLNLLTPDYLDISCIKLTPKEVEIKKIKLNFK
;
A
#
# COMPACT_ATOMS: atom_id res chain seq x y z
N LEU A 1 -40.44 17.37 -74.16
CA LEU A 1 -39.42 16.43 -73.64
C LEU A 1 -38.56 17.18 -72.62
N GLY A 2 -38.72 16.97 -71.30
CA GLY A 2 -37.84 17.69 -70.34
C GLY A 2 -38.06 17.47 -68.84
N LEU A 3 -39.24 17.09 -68.35
CA LEU A 3 -39.55 17.17 -66.91
C LEU A 3 -39.54 15.85 -66.11
N LYS A 4 -39.21 14.70 -66.71
CA LYS A 4 -39.17 13.39 -66.00
C LYS A 4 -37.78 12.95 -65.50
N ARG A 5 -36.70 13.63 -65.89
CA ARG A 5 -35.32 13.19 -65.59
C ARG A 5 -34.70 13.79 -64.32
N GLN A 6 -35.24 14.88 -63.78
CA GLN A 6 -34.61 15.55 -62.63
C GLN A 6 -34.97 14.88 -61.29
N ASN A 7 -36.22 14.47 -61.08
CA ASN A 7 -36.66 13.90 -59.78
C ASN A 7 -35.93 12.59 -59.41
N THR A 8 -35.62 11.73 -60.38
CA THR A 8 -34.93 10.45 -60.12
C THR A 8 -33.48 10.62 -59.65
N VAL A 9 -32.80 11.68 -60.07
CA VAL A 9 -31.41 11.96 -59.66
C VAL A 9 -31.36 12.51 -58.22
N TYR A 10 -32.32 13.35 -57.83
CA TYR A 10 -32.44 13.84 -56.46
C TYR A 10 -32.79 12.72 -55.49
N ASP A 11 -33.74 11.85 -55.84
CA ASP A 11 -34.11 10.69 -55.02
C ASP A 11 -32.94 9.71 -54.85
N PHE A 12 -32.12 9.49 -55.89
CA PHE A 12 -30.96 8.63 -55.80
C PHE A 12 -29.87 9.21 -54.89
N LYS A 13 -29.61 10.52 -54.95
CA LYS A 13 -28.65 11.19 -54.04
C LYS A 13 -29.11 11.13 -52.58
N ILE A 14 -30.40 11.32 -52.31
CA ILE A 14 -30.98 11.22 -50.96
C ILE A 14 -30.91 9.76 -50.45
N PHE A 15 -31.17 8.78 -51.30
CA PHE A 15 -31.07 7.36 -50.96
C PHE A 15 -29.62 6.95 -50.62
N VAL A 16 -28.64 7.37 -51.42
CA VAL A 16 -27.22 7.11 -51.18
C VAL A 16 -26.73 7.80 -49.90
N ALA A 17 -27.16 9.03 -49.62
CA ALA A 17 -26.85 9.73 -48.37
C ALA A 17 -27.44 9.02 -47.13
N LYS A 18 -28.70 8.54 -47.22
CA LYS A 18 -29.35 7.76 -46.15
C LYS A 18 -28.68 6.39 -45.93
N GLN A 19 -28.23 5.72 -46.99
CA GLN A 19 -27.45 4.47 -46.92
C GLN A 19 -26.10 4.70 -46.22
N ASN A 20 -25.38 5.75 -46.57
CA ASN A 20 -24.09 6.07 -45.96
C ASN A 20 -24.21 6.49 -44.49
N GLN A 21 -25.26 7.25 -44.10
CA GLN A 21 -25.48 7.57 -42.68
C GLN A 21 -25.80 6.33 -41.83
N LYS A 22 -26.62 5.40 -42.33
CA LYS A 22 -26.88 4.13 -41.63
C LYS A 22 -25.62 3.28 -41.47
N LYS A 23 -24.74 3.28 -42.48
CA LYS A 23 -23.44 2.61 -42.43
C LYS A 23 -22.49 3.25 -41.41
N LEU A 24 -22.47 4.59 -41.32
CA LEU A 24 -21.64 5.34 -40.38
C LEU A 24 -22.05 5.10 -38.91
N ILE A 25 -23.36 5.12 -38.64
CA ILE A 25 -23.92 4.86 -37.31
C ILE A 25 -23.63 3.42 -36.86
N GLY A 26 -23.73 2.44 -37.76
CA GLY A 26 -23.40 1.04 -37.46
C GLY A 26 -21.92 0.78 -37.17
N VAL A 27 -21.01 1.61 -37.69
CA VAL A 27 -19.56 1.51 -37.41
C VAL A 27 -19.19 2.17 -36.09
N LEU A 28 -19.77 3.34 -35.77
CA LEU A 28 -19.55 4.05 -34.51
C LEU A 28 -20.06 3.26 -33.28
N GLN A 29 -21.19 2.56 -33.42
CA GLN A 29 -21.76 1.75 -32.33
C GLN A 29 -20.99 0.44 -32.09
N ARG A 30 -20.27 -0.07 -33.10
CA ARG A 30 -19.43 -1.27 -32.99
C ARG A 30 -18.05 -0.98 -32.40
N SER A 31 -17.54 0.25 -32.50
CA SER A 31 -16.20 0.59 -31.96
C SER A 31 -16.19 0.75 -30.44
N HIS A 32 -17.31 1.18 -29.82
CA HIS A 32 -17.41 1.32 -28.36
C HIS A 32 -17.45 -0.03 -27.63
N PHE A 33 -18.03 -1.06 -28.27
CA PHE A 33 -18.14 -2.39 -27.68
C PHE A 33 -16.80 -3.15 -27.64
N ILE A 34 -15.91 -2.88 -28.61
CA ILE A 34 -14.59 -3.52 -28.70
C ILE A 34 -13.61 -2.93 -27.67
N PHE A 35 -13.73 -1.63 -27.35
CA PHE A 35 -12.85 -0.96 -26.38
C PHE A 35 -13.17 -1.34 -24.92
N ILE A 36 -14.43 -1.68 -24.61
CA ILE A 36 -14.84 -2.11 -23.27
C ILE A 36 -14.38 -3.56 -22.99
N LEU A 37 -14.29 -4.41 -24.00
CA LEU A 37 -13.83 -5.80 -23.86
C LEU A 37 -12.32 -5.95 -23.67
N SER A 38 -11.50 -4.96 -24.05
CA SER A 38 -10.05 -4.98 -23.84
C SER A 38 -9.60 -4.47 -22.47
N ILE A 39 -10.48 -3.80 -21.71
CA ILE A 39 -10.16 -3.29 -20.36
C ILE A 39 -10.34 -4.39 -19.30
N SER A 40 -11.01 -5.49 -19.63
CA SER A 40 -11.26 -6.63 -18.74
C SER A 40 -10.08 -7.61 -18.57
N PHE A 41 -8.92 -7.34 -19.20
CA PHE A 41 -7.73 -8.18 -19.13
C PHE A 41 -6.59 -7.61 -18.24
N PHE A 42 -6.87 -6.58 -17.43
CA PHE A 42 -6.12 -6.40 -16.18
C PHE A 42 -6.73 -7.30 -15.10
N SER A 43 -6.66 -8.63 -15.31
CA SER A 43 -6.68 -9.53 -14.15
C SER A 43 -5.46 -9.18 -13.31
N CYS A 44 -5.69 -8.57 -12.16
CA CYS A 44 -4.76 -8.56 -11.05
C CYS A 44 -4.13 -9.94 -10.97
N ARG A 45 -2.82 -10.01 -11.21
CA ARG A 45 -2.04 -11.19 -10.89
C ARG A 45 -1.93 -11.21 -9.37
N GLU A 46 -2.92 -11.79 -8.70
CA GLU A 46 -2.78 -12.16 -7.29
C GLU A 46 -1.63 -13.18 -7.23
N VAL A 47 -0.47 -12.70 -6.76
CA VAL A 47 0.57 -13.57 -6.26
C VAL A 47 0.00 -14.18 -4.98
N SER A 48 -0.62 -15.34 -5.12
CA SER A 48 -0.97 -16.20 -3.98
C SER A 48 0.33 -16.81 -3.44
N GLY A 49 1.15 -15.98 -2.80
CA GLY A 49 1.98 -16.46 -1.71
C GLY A 49 1.01 -16.93 -0.64
N THR A 50 1.18 -18.16 -0.14
CA THR A 50 0.32 -18.73 0.90
C THR A 50 0.39 -17.86 2.15
N LYS A 51 -0.46 -16.83 2.24
CA LYS A 51 -0.69 -16.10 3.48
C LYS A 51 -1.34 -17.11 4.40
N LYS A 52 -0.58 -17.63 5.36
CA LYS A 52 -1.13 -18.42 6.45
C LYS A 52 -2.19 -17.51 7.08
N ASP A 53 -3.46 -17.90 7.04
CA ASP A 53 -4.56 -17.16 7.67
C ASP A 53 -4.37 -17.24 9.19
N ILE A 54 -3.43 -16.46 9.70
CA ILE A 54 -3.15 -16.34 11.12
C ILE A 54 -4.30 -15.50 11.67
N LYS A 55 -5.29 -16.19 12.23
CA LYS A 55 -6.40 -15.57 12.94
C LYS A 55 -5.84 -14.80 14.13
N LEU A 56 -5.82 -13.48 14.03
CA LEU A 56 -5.45 -12.60 15.13
C LEU A 56 -6.28 -12.95 16.37
N SER A 57 -5.62 -13.17 17.50
CA SER A 57 -6.35 -13.51 18.72
C SER A 57 -7.28 -12.35 19.12
N LYS A 58 -8.50 -12.68 19.54
CA LYS A 58 -9.51 -11.67 19.93
C LYS A 58 -9.01 -10.70 21.01
N LYS A 59 -8.05 -11.14 21.85
CA LYS A 59 -7.40 -10.31 22.88
C LYS A 59 -6.58 -9.16 22.32
N LEU A 60 -6.05 -9.28 21.09
CA LEU A 60 -5.21 -8.25 20.49
C LEU A 60 -6.03 -7.20 19.74
N GLN A 61 -7.28 -7.50 19.35
CA GLN A 61 -8.09 -6.58 18.55
C GLN A 61 -8.18 -5.18 19.16
N PRO A 62 -8.50 -4.99 20.47
CA PRO A 62 -8.58 -3.65 21.05
C PRO A 62 -7.25 -2.90 21.04
N ILE A 63 -6.13 -3.64 21.09
CA ILE A 63 -4.78 -3.06 21.03
C ILE A 63 -4.51 -2.61 19.60
N VAL A 64 -4.75 -3.47 18.61
CA VAL A 64 -4.57 -3.15 17.19
C VAL A 64 -5.44 -1.97 16.76
N ASP A 65 -6.71 -1.97 17.15
CA ASP A 65 -7.64 -0.86 16.88
C ASP A 65 -7.12 0.46 17.45
N SER A 66 -6.57 0.43 18.67
CA SER A 66 -5.97 1.62 19.28
C SER A 66 -4.73 2.11 18.54
N LEU A 67 -3.93 1.23 17.94
CA LEU A 67 -2.71 1.61 17.21
C LEU A 67 -3.02 2.22 15.85
N MET A 68 -4.23 2.01 15.31
CA MET A 68 -4.69 2.64 14.07
C MET A 68 -5.08 4.11 14.27
N VAL A 69 -5.39 4.51 15.51
CA VAL A 69 -5.90 5.84 15.82
C VAL A 69 -4.87 6.91 15.42
N PHE A 70 -5.31 7.87 14.60
CA PHE A 70 -4.48 8.93 14.00
C PHE A 70 -3.32 8.47 13.12
N ASN A 71 -3.16 7.15 12.88
CA ASN A 71 -2.06 6.59 12.10
C ASN A 71 -0.69 7.15 12.54
N VAL A 72 -0.45 7.08 13.85
CA VAL A 72 0.72 7.66 14.52
C VAL A 72 1.53 6.59 15.24
N VAL A 73 2.86 6.76 15.24
CA VAL A 73 3.83 5.97 15.97
C VAL A 73 4.56 6.90 16.93
N HIS A 74 4.34 6.71 18.22
CA HIS A 74 5.07 7.37 19.29
C HIS A 74 6.24 6.51 19.75
N ASP A 75 7.34 7.18 20.09
CA ASP A 75 8.46 6.62 20.84
C ASP A 75 8.16 6.56 22.35
N ASP A 76 9.16 6.15 23.14
CA ASP A 76 9.03 5.89 24.58
C ASP A 76 8.72 7.12 25.44
N ALA A 77 9.08 8.32 24.97
CA ALA A 77 8.75 9.57 25.63
C ALA A 77 8.29 10.62 24.61
N ILE A 78 7.18 11.30 24.89
CA ILE A 78 6.67 12.39 24.05
C ILE A 78 6.30 13.63 24.86
N GLY A 79 6.33 14.80 24.20
CA GLY A 79 5.97 16.09 24.79
C GLY A 79 7.00 16.65 25.77
N TYR A 80 6.66 17.80 26.39
CA TYR A 80 7.58 18.53 27.27
C TYR A 80 7.91 17.79 28.57
N SER A 81 6.95 17.02 29.10
CA SER A 81 7.12 16.22 30.32
C SER A 81 7.81 14.87 30.06
N GLY A 82 7.95 14.44 28.80
CA GLY A 82 8.46 13.12 28.46
C GLY A 82 7.52 11.97 28.88
N ASP A 83 6.21 12.23 28.92
CA ASP A 83 5.24 11.23 29.35
C ASP A 83 5.05 10.13 28.29
N GLU A 84 4.82 8.91 28.77
CA GLU A 84 4.41 7.81 27.90
C GLU A 84 2.98 8.02 27.40
N SER A 85 2.81 8.02 26.09
CA SER A 85 1.48 8.10 25.49
C SER A 85 0.69 6.80 25.63
N ASN A 86 -0.64 6.88 25.59
CA ASN A 86 -1.50 5.70 25.52
C ASN A 86 -1.20 4.81 24.29
N VAL A 87 -0.79 5.42 23.17
CA VAL A 87 -0.40 4.67 21.96
C VAL A 87 0.85 3.84 22.24
N TYR A 88 1.87 4.44 22.87
CA TYR A 88 3.10 3.74 23.22
C TYR A 88 2.86 2.64 24.28
N LEU A 89 2.00 2.90 25.27
CA LEU A 89 1.58 1.88 26.24
C LEU A 89 0.91 0.68 25.56
N ASN A 90 0.09 0.92 24.53
CA ASN A 90 -0.54 -0.16 23.77
C ASN A 90 0.46 -0.88 22.84
N PHE A 91 1.47 -0.18 22.32
CA PHE A 91 2.60 -0.84 21.65
C PHE A 91 3.35 -1.79 22.60
N LYS A 92 3.65 -1.36 23.83
CA LYS A 92 4.26 -2.25 24.84
C LYS A 92 3.40 -3.49 25.09
N LYS A 93 2.07 -3.34 25.21
CA LYS A 93 1.15 -4.48 25.33
C LYS A 93 1.18 -5.37 24.10
N LEU A 94 1.18 -4.83 22.88
CA LEU A 94 1.32 -5.60 21.65
C LEU A 94 2.60 -6.44 21.69
N MET A 95 3.73 -5.80 22.02
CA MET A 95 5.04 -6.45 22.12
C MET A 95 5.12 -7.50 23.24
N THR A 96 4.26 -7.46 24.25
CA THR A 96 4.23 -8.51 25.29
C THR A 96 3.24 -9.63 24.96
N LEU A 97 2.08 -9.31 24.39
CA LEU A 97 0.94 -10.24 24.30
C LEU A 97 0.85 -10.98 22.97
N ALA A 98 1.38 -10.41 21.89
CA ALA A 98 1.32 -11.01 20.56
C ALA A 98 2.39 -12.10 20.40
N SER A 99 2.03 -13.20 19.74
CA SER A 99 3.01 -14.17 19.25
C SER A 99 3.82 -13.59 18.07
N ASP A 100 4.98 -14.17 17.78
CA ASP A 100 5.76 -13.77 16.60
C ASP A 100 4.95 -13.96 15.30
N ASP A 101 4.19 -15.05 15.17
CA ASP A 101 3.29 -15.31 14.03
C ASP A 101 2.24 -14.18 13.88
N GLU A 102 1.63 -13.73 14.98
CA GLU A 102 0.69 -12.60 14.94
C GLU A 102 1.38 -11.30 14.54
N LEU A 103 2.57 -11.01 15.07
CA LEU A 103 3.33 -9.81 14.69
C LEU A 103 3.74 -9.83 13.21
N ILE A 104 4.17 -10.99 12.70
CA ILE A 104 4.50 -11.18 11.27
C ILE A 104 3.24 -10.96 10.42
N SER A 105 2.09 -11.49 10.81
CA SER A 105 0.83 -11.25 10.09
C SER A 105 0.46 -9.76 10.07
N LEU A 106 0.69 -9.05 11.19
CA LEU A 106 0.38 -7.63 11.30
C LEU A 106 1.36 -6.73 10.53
N THR A 107 2.52 -7.22 10.06
CA THR A 107 3.34 -6.43 9.14
C THR A 107 2.71 -6.28 7.75
N ASP A 108 1.65 -7.03 7.44
CA ASP A 108 0.84 -6.89 6.22
C ASP A 108 -0.53 -6.22 6.49
N HIS A 109 -0.71 -5.57 7.63
CA HIS A 109 -1.97 -4.91 8.00
C HIS A 109 -2.21 -3.64 7.15
N ASP A 110 -3.47 -3.24 6.90
CA ASP A 110 -3.79 -2.09 6.05
C ASP A 110 -3.31 -0.74 6.63
N SER A 111 -3.37 -0.59 7.95
CA SER A 111 -2.86 0.59 8.67
C SER A 111 -1.33 0.60 8.75
N ALA A 112 -0.72 1.70 8.30
CA ALA A 112 0.73 1.89 8.33
C ALA A 112 1.29 1.89 9.75
N SER A 113 0.65 2.56 10.72
CA SER A 113 1.09 2.54 12.12
C SER A 113 1.08 1.13 12.72
N VAL A 114 0.10 0.28 12.38
CA VAL A 114 0.08 -1.13 12.82
C VAL A 114 1.25 -1.91 12.22
N ARG A 115 1.53 -1.73 10.92
CA ARG A 115 2.71 -2.35 10.28
C ARG A 115 4.01 -1.91 10.97
N ALA A 116 4.18 -0.61 11.15
CA ALA A 116 5.32 0.02 11.82
C ALA A 116 5.58 -0.57 13.21
N TYR A 117 4.57 -0.59 14.07
CA TYR A 117 4.69 -1.16 15.42
C TYR A 117 4.95 -2.66 15.43
N SER A 118 4.36 -3.41 14.50
CA SER A 118 4.54 -4.87 14.43
C SER A 118 5.96 -5.24 14.02
N PHE A 119 6.50 -4.54 13.01
CA PHE A 119 7.90 -4.67 12.62
C PHE A 119 8.84 -4.25 13.75
N TRP A 120 8.53 -3.15 14.44
CA TRP A 120 9.33 -2.68 15.56
C TRP A 120 9.37 -3.70 16.71
N ALA A 121 8.23 -4.28 17.07
CA ALA A 121 8.17 -5.34 18.09
C ALA A 121 9.04 -6.55 17.70
N LEU A 122 8.99 -7.01 16.46
CA LEU A 122 9.85 -8.10 15.96
C LEU A 122 11.33 -7.73 16.02
N ALA A 123 11.68 -6.49 15.66
CA ALA A 123 13.05 -6.01 15.69
C ALA A 123 13.60 -5.92 17.13
N LYS A 124 12.81 -5.44 18.09
CA LYS A 124 13.16 -5.44 19.53
C LYS A 124 13.30 -6.86 20.08
N ARG A 125 12.48 -7.80 19.61
CA ARG A 125 12.60 -9.24 19.91
C ARG A 125 13.79 -9.91 19.23
N LYS A 126 14.56 -9.18 18.43
CA LYS A 126 15.69 -9.67 17.65
C LYS A 126 15.32 -10.83 16.71
N ASN A 127 14.07 -10.87 16.26
CA ASN A 127 13.61 -11.91 15.34
C ASN A 127 14.22 -11.66 13.95
N ILE A 128 14.98 -12.63 13.43
CA ILE A 128 15.72 -12.48 12.18
C ILE A 128 14.82 -12.29 10.95
N VAL A 129 13.53 -12.66 11.05
CA VAL A 129 12.54 -12.53 9.96
C VAL A 129 12.39 -11.09 9.47
N VAL A 130 12.69 -10.09 10.32
CA VAL A 130 12.59 -8.67 9.96
C VAL A 130 13.43 -8.29 8.75
N LYS A 131 14.53 -9.01 8.48
CA LYS A 131 15.33 -8.77 7.26
C LYS A 131 14.54 -9.10 5.99
N ASN A 132 13.79 -10.20 6.02
CA ASN A 132 12.94 -10.63 4.91
C ASN A 132 11.70 -9.73 4.78
N ILE A 133 11.10 -9.34 5.91
CA ILE A 133 9.97 -8.41 5.90
C ILE A 133 10.40 -7.06 5.34
N LEU A 134 11.58 -6.54 5.70
CA LEU A 134 12.12 -5.33 5.09
C LEU A 134 12.23 -5.47 3.57
N ASP A 135 12.76 -6.58 3.06
CA ASP A 135 12.84 -6.84 1.61
C ASP A 135 11.47 -6.84 0.92
N GLN A 136 10.46 -7.43 1.55
CA GLN A 136 9.09 -7.47 1.03
C GLN A 136 8.44 -6.08 0.98
N HIS A 137 8.74 -5.23 1.98
CA HIS A 137 8.15 -3.90 2.13
C HIS A 137 9.03 -2.76 1.58
N LEU A 138 10.09 -3.04 0.81
CA LEU A 138 10.95 -1.98 0.24
C LEU A 138 10.18 -0.94 -0.61
N ASN A 139 9.04 -1.33 -1.19
CA ASN A 139 8.19 -0.44 -2.00
C ASN A 139 6.99 0.13 -1.22
N ASP A 140 6.86 -0.20 0.07
CA ASP A 140 5.78 0.29 0.90
C ASP A 140 6.03 1.76 1.26
N SER A 141 5.46 2.64 0.44
CA SER A 141 5.56 4.09 0.57
C SER A 141 4.42 4.69 1.40
N ALA A 142 3.60 3.85 2.04
CA ALA A 142 2.55 4.34 2.92
C ALA A 142 3.16 5.17 4.05
N LYS A 143 2.44 6.22 4.42
CA LYS A 143 2.92 7.21 5.37
C LYS A 143 2.20 7.11 6.71
N PHE A 144 2.90 7.46 7.77
CA PHE A 144 2.35 7.62 9.12
C PHE A 144 3.05 8.78 9.81
N PHE A 145 2.49 9.28 10.90
CA PHE A 145 3.15 10.30 11.72
C PHE A 145 4.06 9.63 12.74
N PHE A 146 5.32 10.03 12.82
CA PHE A 146 6.24 9.61 13.88
C PHE A 146 6.44 10.75 14.87
N MET A 147 6.32 10.46 16.16
CA MET A 147 6.57 11.41 17.24
C MET A 147 7.60 10.85 18.21
N SER A 148 8.69 11.60 18.41
CA SER A 148 9.73 11.29 19.39
C SER A 148 10.08 12.58 20.13
N GLY A 149 9.93 12.57 21.46
CA GLY A 149 10.00 13.78 22.27
C GLY A 149 9.01 14.85 21.79
N CYS A 150 9.54 16.04 21.45
CA CYS A 150 8.75 17.16 20.93
C CYS A 150 8.70 17.22 19.40
N THR A 151 9.36 16.30 18.70
CA THR A 151 9.44 16.30 17.24
C THR A 151 8.35 15.43 16.65
N VAL A 152 7.60 15.98 15.69
CA VAL A 152 6.62 15.23 14.89
C VAL A 152 7.01 15.33 13.42
N GLY A 153 7.09 14.18 12.75
CA GLY A 153 7.42 14.07 11.34
C GLY A 153 6.48 13.10 10.63
N GLN A 154 6.44 13.17 9.30
CA GLN A 154 5.78 12.16 8.49
C GLN A 154 6.85 11.21 7.92
N GLU A 155 6.71 9.92 8.22
CA GLU A 155 7.65 8.88 7.81
C GLU A 155 6.98 7.94 6.80
N LYS A 156 7.79 7.24 5.99
CA LYS A 156 7.33 6.13 5.13
C LYS A 156 7.68 4.79 5.78
N ILE A 157 6.87 3.76 5.53
CA ILE A 157 7.11 2.42 6.09
C ILE A 157 8.47 1.84 5.70
N ASN A 158 8.81 1.89 4.40
CA ASN A 158 10.07 1.36 3.90
C ASN A 158 11.32 2.04 4.53
N GLU A 159 11.30 3.36 4.64
CA GLU A 159 12.36 4.16 5.26
C GLU A 159 12.43 3.88 6.77
N PHE A 160 11.28 3.86 7.46
CA PHE A 160 11.22 3.57 8.89
C PHE A 160 11.79 2.18 9.23
N TYR A 161 11.43 1.14 8.47
CA TYR A 161 11.98 -0.21 8.67
C TYR A 161 13.50 -0.23 8.52
N LEU A 162 14.01 0.40 7.46
CA LEU A 162 15.44 0.49 7.21
C LEU A 162 16.16 1.26 8.33
N ASN A 163 15.59 2.37 8.76
CA ASN A 163 16.11 3.22 9.83
C ASN A 163 16.17 2.47 11.16
N LEU A 164 15.14 1.69 11.50
CA LEU A 164 15.11 0.87 12.71
C LEU A 164 16.21 -0.20 12.73
N LEU A 165 16.54 -0.79 11.58
CA LEU A 165 17.61 -1.78 11.50
C LEU A 165 18.99 -1.16 11.21
N THR A 166 19.09 0.14 10.94
CA THR A 166 20.37 0.81 10.71
C THR A 166 21.09 1.01 12.05
N PRO A 167 22.39 0.67 12.15
CA PRO A 167 23.19 0.94 13.35
C PRO A 167 23.09 2.40 13.78
N ASP A 168 22.97 2.63 15.10
CA ASP A 168 23.01 3.95 15.75
C ASP A 168 21.98 4.98 15.26
N TYR A 169 20.91 4.55 14.59
CA TYR A 169 19.89 5.46 14.04
C TYR A 169 18.62 5.55 14.89
N LEU A 170 17.82 4.48 14.94
CA LEU A 170 16.57 4.43 15.71
C LEU A 170 16.57 3.21 16.62
N ASP A 171 16.18 3.38 17.89
CA ASP A 171 16.12 2.35 18.94
C ASP A 171 17.28 1.32 18.88
N ILE A 172 18.38 1.62 19.57
CA ILE A 172 19.58 0.79 19.59
C ILE A 172 19.36 -0.62 20.17
N SER A 173 18.24 -0.88 20.84
CA SER A 173 17.93 -2.21 21.40
C SER A 173 17.47 -3.22 20.34
N CYS A 174 17.06 -2.76 19.16
CA CYS A 174 16.64 -3.60 18.05
C CYS A 174 17.81 -4.39 17.42
N ILE A 175 17.49 -5.51 16.77
CA ILE A 175 18.44 -6.15 15.84
C ILE A 175 18.88 -5.16 14.75
N LYS A 176 20.16 -5.18 14.39
CA LYS A 176 20.75 -4.28 13.39
C LYS A 176 21.29 -5.04 12.19
N LEU A 177 21.24 -4.39 11.03
CA LEU A 177 21.93 -4.80 9.82
C LEU A 177 23.42 -4.48 9.92
N THR A 178 24.22 -5.23 9.18
CA THR A 178 25.61 -4.85 8.91
C THR A 178 25.67 -3.61 8.00
N PRO A 179 26.75 -2.82 8.04
CA PRO A 179 26.90 -1.66 7.16
C PRO A 179 26.70 -1.98 5.67
N LYS A 180 27.22 -3.14 5.21
CA LYS A 180 27.04 -3.61 3.84
C LYS A 180 25.59 -3.92 3.49
N GLU A 181 24.85 -4.55 4.41
CA GLU A 181 23.42 -4.80 4.20
C GLU A 181 22.64 -3.47 4.08
N VAL A 182 22.93 -2.49 4.94
CA VAL A 182 22.30 -1.15 4.88
C VAL A 182 22.54 -0.49 3.52
N GLU A 183 23.78 -0.49 3.04
CA GLU A 183 24.13 0.09 1.74
C GLU A 183 23.31 -0.56 0.60
N ILE A 184 23.24 -1.90 0.58
CA ILE A 184 22.45 -2.65 -0.40
C ILE A 184 20.97 -2.27 -0.34
N LYS A 185 20.39 -2.11 0.85
CA LYS A 185 18.98 -1.72 1.00
C LYS A 185 18.74 -0.28 0.53
N LYS A 186 19.62 0.67 0.88
CA LYS A 186 19.53 2.08 0.46
C LYS A 186 19.56 2.21 -1.06
N ILE A 187 20.46 1.49 -1.71
CA ILE A 187 20.52 1.39 -3.17
C ILE A 187 19.15 0.95 -3.70
N LYS A 188 18.62 -0.20 -3.24
CA LYS A 188 17.33 -0.71 -3.72
C LYS A 188 16.15 0.25 -3.50
N LEU A 189 16.18 1.03 -2.41
CA LEU A 189 15.15 2.02 -2.09
C LEU A 189 15.22 3.24 -3.02
N ASN A 190 16.42 3.71 -3.37
CA ASN A 190 16.64 4.90 -4.22
C ASN A 190 16.42 4.66 -5.72
N PHE A 191 16.40 3.40 -6.18
CA PHE A 191 16.19 3.06 -7.60
C PHE A 191 14.69 2.93 -7.96
N LYS A 192 13.77 3.46 -7.14
CA LYS A 192 12.32 3.34 -7.32
C LYS A 192 11.60 4.65 -6.98
#